data_AF-A0A397W4R1-F1
#
_entry.id   AF-A0A397W4R1-F1
#
_cell.length_a   1.000
_cell.length_b   1.000
_cell.length_c   1.000
_cell.angle_alpha   90.00
_cell.angle_beta   90.00
_cell.angle_gamma   90.00
#
_symmetry.space_group_name_H-M   'P 1'
#
loop_
_entity.id
_entity.type
_entity.pdbx_description
1 polymer ?
#
loop_
_entity_poly.entity_id
_entity_poly.type
_entity_poly.pdbx_seq_one_letter_code
_entity_poly.pdbx_strand_id
1 'polypeptide(L)'
;MADKLYSEMLYLRGNDMELFHFLSGGPYGLEQARIVIRENFDEIWELINVYGFAPFPPRFCEDFNMEFPAADCYENPKQMNIISRAILLDHGLVNTCRKVGYTSIVAHTNDLVVQGQFLICFSSAGTISDTYEFVYEKMKSILEIGYRITDRALAEVFYLKGVRHGDVILRVSSTLVKCSEIELSKRLMFSGISHWCNFEPVWDFILDSGRLTKGYVSSLFVEFVDLCLSMLNMVMEGETELSLIYFDTKGIMPFKRWFLIWILKRFDVSSVIVCCCFDLIVRLRVIVSIFRAIDRSDIPKGFTNDDVDLIMNTYNAYISNGVHFDETHLNFLKICDENDLLDSFFDFFLFGIFEKNDDIIPIEYDLTYFSIKINKVPLNSFDCVGLRKKWKDILSSFDVGSFFWGNYELQTRQYFIIRLSDFMLLIE
;
A
#
# COMPACT_ATOMS: atom_id res chain seq x y z
N MET A 1 -7.11 -43.26 21.64
CA MET A 1 -6.25 -44.01 20.69
C MET A 1 -5.63 -43.10 19.64
N ALA A 2 -6.34 -42.05 19.18
CA ALA A 2 -5.79 -40.99 18.33
C ALA A 2 -4.68 -40.15 19.01
N ASP A 3 -4.81 -39.82 20.30
CA ASP A 3 -3.78 -39.05 21.04
C ASP A 3 -2.44 -39.77 21.19
N LYS A 4 -2.47 -41.11 21.20
CA LYS A 4 -1.27 -41.94 21.32
C LYS A 4 -0.52 -42.06 19.98
N LEU A 5 -1.27 -42.07 18.87
CA LEU A 5 -0.69 -42.00 17.52
C LEU A 5 -0.05 -40.64 17.25
N TYR A 6 -0.67 -39.55 17.74
CA TYR A 6 -0.13 -38.20 17.58
C TYR A 6 1.14 -37.98 18.41
N SER A 7 1.20 -38.51 19.64
CA SER A 7 2.43 -38.48 20.46
C SER A 7 3.55 -39.38 19.89
N GLU A 8 3.20 -40.53 19.30
CA GLU A 8 4.18 -41.44 18.69
C GLU A 8 4.77 -40.86 17.39
N MET A 9 4.02 -40.07 16.61
CA MET A 9 4.55 -39.40 15.40
C MET A 9 5.47 -38.20 15.71
N LEU A 10 5.25 -37.49 16.82
CA LEU A 10 6.18 -36.45 17.31
C LEU A 10 7.51 -37.08 17.76
N TYR A 11 7.44 -38.21 18.47
CA TYR A 11 8.63 -38.96 18.91
C TYR A 11 9.41 -39.57 17.74
N LEU A 12 8.74 -39.93 16.65
CA LEU A 12 9.34 -40.49 15.44
C LEU A 12 9.99 -39.46 14.50
N ARG A 13 9.87 -38.15 14.76
CA ARG A 13 10.43 -37.08 13.90
C ARG A 13 11.47 -36.18 14.56
N GLY A 14 11.80 -36.35 15.84
CA GLY A 14 12.98 -35.73 16.45
C GLY A 14 13.03 -34.20 16.51
N ASN A 15 11.95 -33.50 16.13
CA ASN A 15 11.92 -32.04 16.05
C ASN A 15 11.44 -31.44 17.39
N ASP A 16 12.19 -31.69 18.47
CA ASP A 16 11.91 -31.14 19.81
C ASP A 16 12.30 -29.64 19.87
N MET A 17 11.39 -28.81 19.37
CA MET A 17 11.57 -27.37 19.30
C MET A 17 11.61 -26.70 20.68
N GLU A 18 10.98 -27.29 21.70
CA GLU A 18 11.00 -26.76 23.06
C GLU A 18 12.38 -26.97 23.69
N LEU A 19 12.93 -28.19 23.55
CA LEU A 19 14.31 -28.46 23.96
C LEU A 19 15.30 -27.59 23.18
N PHE A 20 15.16 -27.48 21.86
CA PHE A 20 16.01 -26.60 21.05
C PHE A 20 15.94 -25.14 21.53
N HIS A 21 14.72 -24.63 21.79
CA HIS A 21 14.50 -23.28 22.29
C HIS A 21 15.23 -23.05 23.62
N PHE A 22 15.13 -24.00 24.57
CA PHE A 22 15.83 -23.93 25.84
C PHE A 22 17.35 -23.96 25.68
N LEU A 23 17.87 -24.95 24.94
CA LEU A 23 19.31 -25.14 24.73
C LEU A 23 19.95 -23.94 24.01
N SER A 24 19.23 -23.33 23.06
CA SER A 24 19.67 -22.15 22.32
C SER A 24 19.63 -20.83 23.12
N GLY A 25 19.20 -20.87 24.39
CA GLY A 25 19.12 -19.69 25.25
C GLY A 25 17.88 -18.82 25.02
N GLY A 26 16.79 -19.40 24.51
CA GLY A 26 15.53 -18.71 24.23
C GLY A 26 14.93 -17.92 25.39
N PRO A 27 14.86 -18.47 26.63
CA PRO A 27 14.36 -17.75 27.80
C PRO A 27 15.21 -16.56 28.25
N TYR A 28 16.41 -16.38 27.70
CA TYR A 28 17.41 -15.43 28.20
C TYR A 28 17.51 -14.16 27.35
N GLY A 29 18.10 -13.10 27.92
CA GLY A 29 18.52 -11.91 27.17
C GLY A 29 19.66 -12.23 26.19
N LEU A 30 19.94 -11.34 25.23
CA LEU A 30 20.91 -11.60 24.14
C LEU A 30 22.29 -12.01 24.66
N GLU A 31 22.83 -11.28 25.64
CA GLU A 31 24.18 -11.55 26.19
C GLU A 31 24.25 -12.88 26.93
N GLN A 32 23.27 -13.20 27.77
CA GLN A 32 23.21 -14.50 28.45
C GLN A 32 22.96 -15.64 27.45
N ALA A 33 22.09 -15.43 26.46
CA ALA A 33 21.79 -16.44 25.44
C ALA A 33 23.03 -16.83 24.62
N ARG A 34 23.96 -15.89 24.38
CA ARG A 34 25.26 -16.18 23.73
C ARG A 34 26.14 -17.12 24.55
N ILE A 35 26.04 -17.08 25.88
CA ILE A 35 26.78 -17.99 26.76
C ILE A 35 26.10 -19.35 26.73
N VAL A 36 24.78 -19.38 26.97
CA VAL A 36 23.98 -20.61 27.04
C VAL A 36 24.11 -21.45 25.77
N ILE A 37 24.02 -20.84 24.58
CA ILE A 37 24.12 -21.59 23.32
C ILE A 37 25.50 -22.23 23.12
N ARG A 38 26.57 -21.62 23.66
CA ARG A 38 27.93 -22.14 23.57
C ARG A 38 28.17 -23.26 24.56
N GLU A 39 27.65 -23.11 25.77
CA GLU A 39 27.71 -24.13 26.81
C GLU A 39 26.94 -25.38 26.40
N ASN A 40 25.80 -25.19 25.73
CA ASN A 40 24.93 -26.28 25.29
C ASN A 40 25.19 -26.75 23.84
N PHE A 41 26.32 -26.37 23.23
CA PHE A 41 26.54 -26.63 21.81
C PHE A 41 26.57 -28.14 21.50
N ASP A 42 27.13 -28.94 22.40
CA ASP A 42 27.21 -30.39 22.24
C ASP A 42 25.82 -31.03 22.30
N GLU A 43 24.94 -30.60 23.21
CA GLU A 43 23.55 -31.08 23.26
C GLU A 43 22.75 -30.63 22.02
N ILE A 44 22.96 -29.40 21.55
CA ILE A 44 22.31 -28.93 20.30
C ILE A 44 22.81 -29.74 19.10
N TRP A 45 24.10 -30.04 19.06
CA TRP A 45 24.69 -30.88 18.02
C TRP A 45 24.10 -32.29 18.08
N GLU A 46 23.95 -32.87 19.27
CA GLU A 46 23.33 -34.19 19.45
C GLU A 46 21.86 -34.18 18.99
N LEU A 47 21.11 -33.13 19.37
CA LEU A 47 19.73 -32.90 18.93
C LEU A 47 19.61 -32.89 17.40
N ILE A 48 20.51 -32.17 16.71
CA ILE A 48 20.49 -32.07 15.25
C ILE A 48 20.99 -33.36 14.57
N ASN A 49 22.12 -33.93 15.02
CA ASN A 49 22.80 -35.01 14.30
C ASN A 49 22.35 -36.41 14.69
N VAL A 50 22.04 -36.65 15.96
CA VAL A 50 21.67 -37.97 16.48
C VAL A 50 20.15 -38.11 16.50
N TYR A 51 19.46 -37.11 17.04
CA TYR A 51 18.00 -37.13 17.13
C TYR A 51 17.31 -36.61 15.86
N GLY A 52 18.07 -36.09 14.89
CA GLY A 52 17.55 -35.70 13.58
C GLY A 52 16.67 -34.46 13.61
N PHE A 53 16.87 -33.57 14.59
CA PHE A 53 16.17 -32.29 14.64
C PHE A 53 16.41 -31.50 13.35
N ALA A 54 15.33 -31.25 12.63
CA ALA A 54 15.32 -30.43 11.43
C ALA A 54 14.04 -29.60 11.44
N PRO A 55 14.15 -28.27 11.59
CA PRO A 55 12.98 -27.41 11.55
C PRO A 55 12.19 -27.61 10.26
N PHE A 56 10.87 -27.61 10.39
CA PHE A 56 10.02 -27.65 9.20
C PHE A 56 10.19 -26.37 8.35
N PRO A 57 9.82 -26.40 7.07
CA PRO A 57 9.77 -25.20 6.26
C PRO A 57 8.82 -24.15 6.88
N PRO A 58 9.06 -22.85 6.66
CA PRO A 58 8.17 -21.80 7.13
C PRO A 58 6.82 -21.91 6.44
N ARG A 59 5.73 -21.74 7.18
CA ARG A 59 4.39 -21.67 6.60
C ARG A 59 4.25 -20.39 5.76
N PHE A 60 3.58 -20.48 4.62
CA PHE A 60 3.33 -19.34 3.73
C PHE A 60 2.30 -18.32 4.26
N CYS A 61 1.84 -18.46 5.52
CA CYS A 61 0.77 -17.66 6.09
C CYS A 61 1.26 -16.92 7.34
N GLU A 62 0.99 -15.61 7.41
CA GLU A 62 1.48 -14.69 8.45
C GLU A 62 0.63 -14.68 9.73
N ASP A 63 -0.36 -15.57 9.87
CA ASP A 63 -1.22 -15.58 11.06
C ASP A 63 -0.45 -16.05 12.31
N PHE A 64 -0.29 -15.18 13.30
CA PHE A 64 0.52 -15.42 14.51
C PHE A 64 -0.21 -16.23 15.59
N ASN A 65 -1.52 -16.46 15.43
CA ASN A 65 -2.38 -17.15 16.41
C ASN A 65 -2.55 -18.65 16.15
N MET A 66 -1.65 -19.24 15.37
CA MET A 66 -1.71 -20.66 15.05
C MET A 66 -1.32 -21.57 16.22
N GLU A 67 -2.02 -22.69 16.34
CA GLU A 67 -1.73 -23.76 17.31
C GLU A 67 -0.38 -24.43 17.00
N PHE A 68 0.35 -24.81 18.07
CA PHE A 68 1.60 -25.55 17.98
C PHE A 68 1.49 -26.87 18.77
N PRO A 69 1.96 -28.01 18.24
CA PRO A 69 2.59 -28.19 16.93
C PRO A 69 1.59 -28.12 15.77
N ALA A 70 2.04 -27.55 14.66
CA ALA A 70 1.26 -27.41 13.44
C ALA A 70 0.96 -28.78 12.78
N ALA A 71 -0.31 -29.04 12.46
CA ALA A 71 -0.73 -30.30 11.84
C ALA A 71 -0.26 -30.48 10.38
N ASP A 72 0.13 -29.39 9.70
CA ASP A 72 0.47 -29.37 8.27
C ASP A 72 1.98 -29.56 7.99
N CYS A 73 2.78 -29.85 9.02
CA CYS A 73 4.24 -30.01 8.89
C CYS A 73 4.98 -28.74 8.42
N TYR A 74 4.50 -27.55 8.78
CA TYR A 74 5.21 -26.28 8.62
C TYR A 74 5.46 -25.59 9.96
N GLU A 75 6.57 -24.88 10.10
CA GLU A 75 6.80 -24.01 11.27
C GLU A 75 5.98 -22.74 11.15
N ASN A 76 5.39 -22.32 12.26
CA ASN A 76 4.74 -21.02 12.35
C ASN A 76 5.79 -19.90 12.61
N PRO A 77 5.41 -18.61 12.49
CA PRO A 77 6.35 -17.50 12.64
C PRO A 77 7.09 -17.44 13.99
N LYS A 78 6.50 -17.92 15.11
CA LYS A 78 7.16 -17.91 16.43
C LYS A 78 8.34 -18.89 16.46
N GLN A 79 8.15 -20.10 15.93
CA GLN A 79 9.20 -21.13 15.86
C GLN A 79 10.31 -20.72 14.89
N MET A 80 9.95 -20.12 13.75
CA MET A 80 10.93 -19.55 12.83
C MET A 80 11.80 -18.46 13.47
N ASN A 81 11.23 -17.65 14.38
CA ASN A 81 11.98 -16.66 15.15
C ASN A 81 12.95 -17.29 16.17
N ILE A 82 12.57 -18.43 16.78
CA ILE A 82 13.47 -19.17 17.68
C ILE A 82 14.71 -19.65 16.91
N ILE A 83 14.48 -20.25 15.74
CA ILE A 83 15.56 -20.79 14.89
C ILE A 83 16.45 -19.66 14.37
N SER A 84 15.87 -18.58 13.84
CA SER A 84 16.63 -17.44 13.33
C SER A 84 17.47 -16.78 14.43
N ARG A 85 16.92 -16.67 15.65
CA ARG A 85 17.65 -16.17 16.82
C ARG A 85 18.84 -17.06 17.18
N ALA A 86 18.66 -18.38 17.23
CA ALA A 86 19.75 -19.31 17.49
C ALA A 86 20.89 -19.14 16.46
N ILE A 87 20.54 -19.03 15.18
CA ILE A 87 21.50 -18.78 14.08
C ILE A 87 22.25 -17.44 14.25
N LEU A 88 21.58 -16.41 14.76
CA LEU A 88 22.21 -15.09 15.02
C LEU A 88 23.14 -15.11 16.23
N LEU A 89 22.89 -16.00 17.20
CA LEU A 89 23.75 -16.19 18.35
C LEU A 89 24.99 -17.04 17.98
N ASP A 90 24.79 -18.08 17.16
CA ASP A 90 25.85 -18.91 16.59
C ASP A 90 25.57 -19.30 15.13
N HIS A 91 26.28 -18.61 14.23
CA HIS A 91 26.23 -18.85 12.79
C HIS A 91 26.69 -20.26 12.37
N GLY A 92 27.50 -20.93 13.20
CA GLY A 92 27.99 -22.29 12.97
C GLY A 92 26.87 -23.31 12.85
N LEU A 93 25.72 -23.04 13.47
CA LEU A 93 24.52 -23.89 13.39
C LEU A 93 24.06 -24.13 11.94
N VAL A 94 24.23 -23.15 11.04
CA VAL A 94 23.88 -23.33 9.63
C VAL A 94 24.67 -24.48 9.00
N ASN A 95 25.96 -24.58 9.33
CA ASN A 95 26.80 -25.66 8.83
C ASN A 95 26.45 -27.01 9.47
N THR A 96 26.05 -27.02 10.74
CA THR A 96 25.54 -28.21 11.42
C THR A 96 24.26 -28.71 10.75
N CYS A 97 23.29 -27.84 10.50
CA CYS A 97 22.04 -28.19 9.79
C CYS A 97 22.30 -28.70 8.36
N ARG A 98 23.25 -28.09 7.64
CA ARG A 98 23.61 -28.55 6.28
C ARG A 98 24.22 -29.95 6.28
N LYS A 99 25.04 -30.29 7.29
CA LYS A 99 25.68 -31.62 7.40
C LYS A 99 24.67 -32.75 7.55
N VAL A 100 23.53 -32.48 8.20
CA VAL A 100 22.43 -33.45 8.35
C VAL A 100 21.43 -33.43 7.18
N GLY A 101 21.69 -32.64 6.14
CA GLY A 101 20.90 -32.61 4.92
C GLY A 101 19.89 -31.45 4.81
N TYR A 102 19.79 -30.56 5.81
CA TYR A 102 18.91 -29.39 5.73
C TYR A 102 19.57 -28.24 4.96
N THR A 103 19.62 -28.38 3.64
CA THR A 103 20.28 -27.42 2.73
C THR A 103 19.53 -26.10 2.58
N SER A 104 18.19 -26.12 2.73
CA SER A 104 17.33 -24.94 2.56
C SER A 104 17.25 -24.01 3.78
N ILE A 105 17.95 -24.31 4.89
CA ILE A 105 17.87 -23.53 6.14
C ILE A 105 18.08 -22.03 5.90
N VAL A 106 19.07 -21.66 5.09
CA VAL A 106 19.37 -20.26 4.76
C VAL A 106 18.22 -19.58 4.03
N ALA A 107 17.59 -20.28 3.06
CA ALA A 107 16.46 -19.73 2.32
C ALA A 107 15.23 -19.56 3.23
N HIS A 108 14.99 -20.54 4.11
CA HIS A 108 13.85 -20.55 5.03
C HIS A 108 13.95 -19.49 6.12
N THR A 109 15.16 -19.15 6.59
CA THR A 109 15.37 -18.17 7.65
C THR A 109 15.87 -16.81 7.15
N ASN A 110 15.98 -16.61 5.82
CA ASN A 110 16.71 -15.49 5.23
C ASN A 110 16.29 -14.14 5.78
N ASP A 111 15.00 -13.81 5.66
CA ASP A 111 14.52 -12.49 6.01
C ASP A 111 14.62 -12.24 7.53
N LEU A 112 14.33 -13.25 8.35
CA LEU A 112 14.43 -13.15 9.81
C LEU A 112 15.87 -12.97 10.29
N VAL A 113 16.82 -13.70 9.69
CA VAL A 113 18.24 -13.56 10.03
C VAL A 113 18.78 -12.21 9.59
N VAL A 114 18.45 -11.74 8.38
CA VAL A 114 18.86 -10.41 7.90
C VAL A 114 18.28 -9.30 8.78
N GLN A 115 16.98 -9.37 9.09
CA GLN A 115 16.31 -8.42 9.98
C GLN A 115 16.97 -8.42 11.36
N GLY A 116 17.10 -9.59 11.98
CA GLY A 116 17.67 -9.74 13.31
C GLY A 116 19.12 -9.29 13.39
N GLN A 117 19.92 -9.51 12.34
CA GLN A 117 21.31 -9.05 12.30
C GLN A 117 21.40 -7.52 12.36
N PHE A 118 20.58 -6.80 11.60
CA PHE A 118 20.48 -5.34 11.71
C PHE A 118 19.98 -4.92 13.10
N LEU A 119 18.94 -5.56 13.64
CA LEU A 119 18.38 -5.21 14.94
C LEU A 119 19.39 -5.37 16.08
N ILE A 120 20.22 -6.42 16.03
CA ILE A 120 21.33 -6.62 16.97
C ILE A 120 22.33 -5.46 16.85
N CYS A 121 22.66 -5.03 15.63
CA CYS A 121 23.57 -3.90 15.42
C CYS A 121 23.05 -2.57 15.99
N PHE A 122 21.74 -2.41 16.17
CA PHE A 122 21.11 -1.17 16.67
C PHE A 122 20.42 -1.35 18.03
N SER A 123 20.90 -2.28 18.87
CA SER A 123 20.30 -2.54 20.18
C SER A 123 20.61 -1.42 21.17
N SER A 124 19.60 -1.04 21.96
CA SER A 124 19.63 0.09 22.91
C SER A 124 20.54 -0.12 24.13
N ALA A 125 21.14 -1.31 24.28
CA ALA A 125 21.93 -1.71 25.46
C ALA A 125 23.40 -1.25 25.42
N GLY A 126 23.62 0.01 25.01
CA GLY A 126 24.78 0.83 25.34
C GLY A 126 26.18 0.39 24.87
N THR A 127 26.34 -0.73 24.18
CA THR A 127 27.67 -1.28 23.81
C THR A 127 27.82 -1.67 22.34
N ILE A 128 26.84 -1.36 21.50
CA ILE A 128 26.86 -1.73 20.09
C ILE A 128 27.00 -0.46 19.23
N SER A 129 28.10 -0.42 18.48
CA SER A 129 28.45 0.68 17.58
C SER A 129 27.49 0.71 16.40
N ASP A 130 26.79 1.82 16.19
CA ASP A 130 25.97 2.04 14.99
C ASP A 130 26.79 2.61 13.82
N THR A 131 28.12 2.50 13.88
CA THR A 131 29.01 2.95 12.80
C THR A 131 28.87 2.07 11.55
N TYR A 132 29.09 2.70 10.39
CA TYR A 132 29.09 2.02 9.10
C TYR A 132 29.97 0.77 9.10
N GLU A 133 31.21 0.86 9.57
CA GLU A 133 32.18 -0.24 9.54
C GLU A 133 31.72 -1.43 10.38
N PHE A 134 31.15 -1.17 11.57
CA PHE A 134 30.66 -2.23 12.44
C PHE A 134 29.47 -2.95 11.81
N VAL A 135 28.47 -2.20 11.35
CA VAL A 135 27.26 -2.76 10.74
C VAL A 135 27.63 -3.50 9.45
N TYR A 136 28.53 -2.95 8.64
CA TYR A 136 29.02 -3.56 7.41
C TYR A 136 29.66 -4.93 7.67
N GLU A 137 30.60 -5.03 8.61
CA GLU A 137 31.28 -6.30 8.91
C GLU A 137 30.31 -7.35 9.48
N LYS A 138 29.36 -6.93 10.32
CA LYS A 138 28.32 -7.82 10.87
C LYS A 138 27.34 -8.34 9.81
N MET A 139 26.96 -7.49 8.85
CA MET A 139 26.11 -7.92 7.75
C MET A 139 26.90 -8.80 6.78
N LYS A 140 28.14 -8.44 6.48
CA LYS A 140 29.01 -9.21 5.59
C LYS A 140 29.21 -10.66 6.09
N SER A 141 29.36 -10.88 7.40
CA SER A 141 29.56 -12.22 7.95
C SER A 141 28.39 -13.18 7.68
N ILE A 142 27.15 -12.69 7.67
CA ILE A 142 26.00 -13.54 7.32
C ILE A 142 25.86 -13.73 5.80
N LEU A 143 26.24 -12.74 5.00
CA LEU A 143 26.24 -12.85 3.55
C LEU A 143 27.25 -13.90 3.06
N GLU A 144 28.41 -14.01 3.71
CA GLU A 144 29.41 -15.05 3.43
C GLU A 144 28.90 -16.48 3.67
N ILE A 145 27.90 -16.65 4.54
CA ILE A 145 27.23 -17.94 4.80
C ILE A 145 26.22 -18.29 3.70
N GLY A 146 25.77 -17.29 2.93
CA GLY A 146 24.83 -17.42 1.82
C GLY A 146 23.51 -16.66 1.99
N TYR A 147 23.32 -15.93 3.09
CA TYR A 147 22.16 -15.06 3.29
C TYR A 147 22.18 -13.89 2.30
N ARG A 148 21.01 -13.33 1.99
CA ARG A 148 20.84 -12.23 1.02
C ARG A 148 19.95 -11.14 1.58
N ILE A 149 20.37 -9.89 1.43
CA ILE A 149 19.53 -8.73 1.75
C ILE A 149 18.42 -8.64 0.71
N THR A 150 17.18 -8.85 1.13
CA THR A 150 15.98 -8.75 0.30
C THR A 150 15.27 -7.42 0.55
N ASP A 151 14.49 -6.95 -0.42
CA ASP A 151 13.71 -5.71 -0.26
C ASP A 151 12.69 -5.85 0.89
N ARG A 152 12.09 -7.03 1.06
CA ARG A 152 11.18 -7.33 2.18
C ARG A 152 11.88 -7.26 3.55
N ALA A 153 13.03 -7.91 3.70
CA ALA A 153 13.78 -7.86 4.95
C ALA A 153 14.20 -6.42 5.28
N LEU A 154 14.66 -5.69 4.27
CA LEU A 154 15.11 -4.32 4.44
C LEU A 154 13.96 -3.36 4.77
N ALA A 155 12.79 -3.51 4.12
CA ALA A 155 11.61 -2.71 4.44
C ALA A 155 11.24 -2.83 5.92
N GLU A 156 11.25 -4.05 6.49
CA GLU A 156 11.00 -4.21 7.92
C GLU A 156 12.06 -3.58 8.82
N VAL A 157 13.33 -3.69 8.45
CA VAL A 157 14.41 -3.03 9.20
C VAL A 157 14.22 -1.51 9.20
N PHE A 158 13.85 -0.92 8.07
CA PHE A 158 13.54 0.51 7.98
C PHE A 158 12.31 0.90 8.79
N TYR A 159 11.25 0.09 8.77
CA TYR A 159 10.08 0.32 9.60
C TYR A 159 10.45 0.40 11.09
N LEU A 160 11.27 -0.55 11.56
CA LEU A 160 11.63 -0.65 12.98
C LEU A 160 12.72 0.34 13.43
N LYS A 161 13.67 0.68 12.54
CA LYS A 161 14.90 1.42 12.91
C LYS A 161 15.27 2.57 11.97
N GLY A 162 14.61 2.70 10.83
CA GLY A 162 14.97 3.61 9.74
C GLY A 162 14.99 5.08 10.13
N VAL A 163 14.10 5.53 11.01
CA VAL A 163 14.06 6.95 11.45
C VAL A 163 15.36 7.37 12.15
N ARG A 164 16.00 6.48 12.91
CA ARG A 164 17.22 6.80 13.67
C ARG A 164 18.50 6.36 12.97
N HIS A 165 18.46 5.22 12.29
CA HIS A 165 19.65 4.58 11.73
C HIS A 165 19.59 4.44 10.20
N GLY A 166 18.63 5.09 9.54
CA GLY A 166 18.35 4.93 8.12
C GLY A 166 19.54 5.19 7.22
N ASP A 167 20.38 6.18 7.54
CA ASP A 167 21.59 6.49 6.75
C ASP A 167 22.58 5.34 6.76
N VAL A 168 22.84 4.76 7.93
CA VAL A 168 23.77 3.64 8.08
C VAL A 168 23.18 2.38 7.43
N ILE A 169 21.91 2.09 7.69
CA ILE A 169 21.20 0.94 7.09
C ILE A 169 21.27 1.04 5.57
N LEU A 170 20.94 2.19 4.99
CA LEU A 170 20.90 2.37 3.55
C LEU A 170 22.29 2.22 2.93
N ARG A 171 23.29 2.91 3.48
CA ARG A 171 24.65 2.90 2.94
C ARG A 171 25.28 1.51 3.02
N VAL A 172 25.13 0.80 4.13
CA VAL A 172 25.63 -0.58 4.27
C VAL A 172 24.93 -1.50 3.26
N SER A 173 23.60 -1.41 3.19
CA SER A 173 22.80 -2.25 2.31
C SER A 173 23.11 -1.99 0.84
N SER A 174 23.26 -0.73 0.42
CA SER A 174 23.59 -0.38 -0.96
C SER A 174 24.97 -0.89 -1.35
N THR A 175 25.95 -0.78 -0.46
CA THR A 175 27.31 -1.32 -0.70
C THR A 175 27.29 -2.84 -0.83
N LEU A 176 26.63 -3.55 0.08
CA LEU A 176 26.61 -5.02 0.10
C LEU A 176 25.79 -5.61 -1.05
N VAL A 177 24.69 -4.95 -1.44
CA VAL A 177 23.86 -5.34 -2.60
C VAL A 177 24.46 -4.85 -3.92
N LYS A 178 25.49 -3.99 -3.88
CA LYS A 178 26.18 -3.41 -5.04
C LYS A 178 25.23 -2.59 -5.93
N CYS A 179 24.41 -1.75 -5.32
CA CYS A 179 23.56 -0.79 -6.01
C CYS A 179 23.79 0.63 -5.46
N SER A 180 23.25 1.66 -6.11
CA SER A 180 23.28 3.02 -5.55
C SER A 180 22.28 3.17 -4.40
N GLU A 181 22.55 4.10 -3.48
CA GLU A 181 21.59 4.48 -2.42
C GLU A 181 20.26 4.97 -3.00
N ILE A 182 20.30 5.66 -4.14
CA ILE A 182 19.11 6.13 -4.87
C ILE A 182 18.28 4.95 -5.34
N GLU A 183 18.91 3.95 -5.98
CA GLU A 183 18.21 2.77 -6.49
C GLU A 183 17.61 1.93 -5.36
N LEU A 184 18.33 1.79 -4.24
CA LEU A 184 17.79 1.12 -3.06
C LEU A 184 16.61 1.90 -2.44
N SER A 185 16.71 3.22 -2.39
CA SER A 185 15.63 4.09 -1.89
C SER A 185 14.36 3.93 -2.73
N LYS A 186 14.47 3.81 -4.05
CA LYS A 186 13.31 3.52 -4.93
C LYS A 186 12.65 2.21 -4.57
N ARG A 187 13.43 1.12 -4.47
CA ARG A 187 12.90 -0.21 -4.12
C ARG A 187 12.19 -0.20 -2.76
N LEU A 188 12.76 0.51 -1.78
CA LEU A 188 12.14 0.69 -0.46
C LEU A 188 10.86 1.51 -0.50
N MET A 189 10.84 2.59 -1.29
CA MET A 189 9.65 3.42 -1.50
C MET A 189 8.47 2.56 -1.94
N PHE A 190 8.68 1.73 -2.97
CA PHE A 190 7.66 0.83 -3.54
C PHE A 190 7.33 -0.37 -2.65
N SER A 191 8.32 -0.94 -1.97
CA SER A 191 8.07 -2.02 -1.00
C SER A 191 7.15 -1.55 0.13
N GLY A 192 7.32 -0.29 0.56
CA GLY A 192 6.49 0.35 1.58
C GLY A 192 5.03 0.53 1.17
N ILE A 193 4.72 0.67 -0.13
CA ILE A 193 3.35 0.95 -0.62
C ILE A 193 2.38 -0.16 -0.23
N SER A 194 2.83 -1.41 -0.32
CA SER A 194 2.03 -2.60 -0.01
C SER A 194 2.21 -3.08 1.43
N HIS A 195 3.01 -2.37 2.24
CA HIS A 195 3.34 -2.78 3.59
C HIS A 195 2.11 -2.76 4.49
N TRP A 196 2.01 -3.76 5.35
CA TRP A 196 0.91 -3.95 6.30
C TRP A 196 0.80 -2.87 7.38
N CYS A 197 1.89 -2.13 7.64
CA CYS A 197 1.99 -1.08 8.66
C CYS A 197 2.19 0.32 8.05
N ASN A 198 1.96 1.37 8.85
CA ASN A 198 2.20 2.75 8.43
C ASN A 198 3.71 2.99 8.17
N PHE A 199 4.07 3.15 6.89
CA PHE A 199 5.44 3.37 6.42
C PHE A 199 5.81 4.84 6.23
N GLU A 200 4.90 5.78 6.60
CA GLU A 200 5.09 7.24 6.55
C GLU A 200 6.48 7.70 7.02
N PRO A 201 6.98 7.28 8.20
CA PRO A 201 8.27 7.76 8.70
C PRO A 201 9.46 7.38 7.80
N VAL A 202 9.36 6.27 7.07
CA VAL A 202 10.41 5.82 6.15
C VAL A 202 10.35 6.61 4.85
N TRP A 203 9.15 6.86 4.31
CA TRP A 203 8.99 7.71 3.14
C TRP A 203 9.47 9.15 3.41
N ASP A 204 9.15 9.68 4.59
CA ASP A 204 9.66 10.98 5.03
C ASP A 204 11.19 10.98 5.12
N PHE A 205 11.79 9.97 5.75
CA PHE A 205 13.25 9.83 5.78
C PHE A 205 13.88 9.82 4.36
N ILE A 206 13.30 9.09 3.41
CA ILE A 206 13.82 9.00 2.04
C ILE A 206 13.77 10.35 1.32
N LEU A 207 12.67 11.09 1.46
CA LEU A 207 12.52 12.42 0.86
C LEU A 207 13.41 13.46 1.56
N ASP A 208 13.39 13.47 2.89
CA ASP A 208 14.05 14.49 3.71
C ASP A 208 15.57 14.37 3.66
N SER A 209 16.07 13.14 3.47
CA SER A 209 17.50 12.92 3.21
C SER A 209 17.96 13.38 1.83
N GLY A 210 17.04 13.80 0.94
CA GLY A 210 17.36 14.30 -0.40
C GLY A 210 17.79 13.23 -1.40
N ARG A 211 17.68 11.94 -1.04
CA ARG A 211 18.04 10.82 -1.92
C ARG A 211 17.09 10.67 -3.09
N LEU A 212 15.80 10.92 -2.84
CA LEU A 212 14.79 11.08 -3.88
C LEU A 212 14.19 12.48 -3.76
N THR A 213 14.05 13.17 -4.89
CA THR A 213 13.35 14.45 -4.93
C THR A 213 11.85 14.21 -5.07
N LYS A 214 11.04 15.18 -4.63
CA LYS A 214 9.59 15.14 -4.84
C LYS A 214 9.22 14.97 -6.32
N GLY A 215 9.93 15.65 -7.23
CA GLY A 215 9.71 15.52 -8.67
C GLY A 215 10.00 14.10 -9.18
N TYR A 216 11.04 13.45 -8.66
CA TYR A 216 11.38 12.08 -9.04
C TYR A 216 10.38 11.05 -8.50
N VAL A 217 9.92 11.21 -7.25
CA VAL A 217 8.84 10.37 -6.71
C VAL A 217 7.54 10.58 -7.51
N SER A 218 7.24 11.82 -7.88
CA SER A 218 6.09 12.15 -8.72
C SER A 218 6.14 11.43 -10.06
N SER A 219 7.26 11.46 -10.78
CA SER A 219 7.36 10.80 -12.10
C SER A 219 7.20 9.28 -11.99
N LEU A 220 7.87 8.67 -11.01
CA LEU A 220 7.78 7.24 -10.76
C LEU A 220 6.36 6.77 -10.41
N PHE A 221 5.65 7.58 -9.63
CA PHE A 221 4.28 7.25 -9.24
C PHE A 221 3.31 7.40 -10.42
N VAL A 222 3.44 8.46 -11.22
CA VAL A 222 2.58 8.70 -12.40
C VAL A 222 2.68 7.53 -13.38
N GLU A 223 3.89 7.06 -13.71
CA GLU A 223 4.08 5.91 -14.61
C GLU A 223 3.32 4.66 -14.14
N PHE A 224 3.29 4.43 -12.82
CA PHE A 224 2.62 3.29 -12.24
C PHE A 224 1.09 3.48 -12.20
N VAL A 225 0.61 4.70 -11.90
CA VAL A 225 -0.83 5.00 -11.88
C VAL A 225 -1.42 5.01 -13.29
N ASP A 226 -0.70 5.49 -14.30
CA ASP A 226 -1.18 5.51 -15.69
C ASP A 226 -1.56 4.11 -16.20
N LEU A 227 -0.84 3.07 -15.77
CA LEU A 227 -1.19 1.68 -16.03
C LEU A 227 -2.54 1.30 -15.40
N CYS A 228 -2.77 1.70 -14.15
CA CYS A 228 -4.02 1.47 -13.45
C CYS A 228 -5.18 2.24 -14.10
N LEU A 229 -4.98 3.52 -14.42
CA LEU A 229 -5.97 4.37 -15.08
C LEU A 229 -6.38 3.81 -16.45
N SER A 230 -5.42 3.31 -17.23
CA SER A 230 -5.70 2.66 -18.52
C SER A 230 -6.63 1.46 -18.35
N MET A 231 -6.45 0.65 -17.30
CA MET A 231 -7.35 -0.46 -16.98
C MET A 231 -8.76 0.02 -16.58
N LEU A 232 -8.85 1.07 -15.76
CA LEU A 232 -10.15 1.62 -15.34
C LEU A 232 -10.92 2.24 -16.51
N ASN A 233 -10.23 2.84 -17.48
CA ASN A 233 -10.87 3.44 -18.66
C ASN A 233 -11.56 2.39 -19.53
N MET A 234 -10.92 1.23 -19.76
CA MET A 234 -11.55 0.12 -20.50
C MET A 234 -12.86 -0.34 -19.85
N VAL A 235 -12.94 -0.30 -18.51
CA VAL A 235 -14.16 -0.64 -17.77
C VAL A 235 -15.25 0.41 -17.97
N MET A 236 -14.90 1.69 -17.81
CA MET A 236 -15.85 2.81 -17.89
C MET A 236 -16.38 3.05 -19.30
N GLU A 237 -15.60 2.72 -20.33
CA GLU A 237 -16.02 2.85 -21.74
C GLU A 237 -16.99 1.75 -22.19
N GLY A 238 -17.25 0.76 -21.34
CA GLY A 238 -18.21 -0.32 -21.61
C GLY A 238 -17.73 -1.30 -22.69
N GLU A 239 -16.42 -1.34 -22.94
CA GLU A 239 -15.81 -2.29 -23.89
C GLU A 239 -15.84 -3.74 -23.38
N THR A 240 -16.17 -3.93 -22.10
CA THR A 240 -16.27 -5.25 -21.44
C THR A 240 -17.61 -5.36 -20.70
N GLU A 241 -18.29 -6.50 -20.80
CA GLU A 241 -19.49 -6.76 -19.98
C GLU A 241 -19.14 -6.78 -18.49
N LEU A 242 -19.71 -5.86 -17.71
CA LEU A 242 -19.46 -5.69 -16.27
C LEU A 242 -19.65 -6.99 -15.47
N SER A 243 -20.55 -7.88 -15.91
CA SER A 243 -20.83 -9.17 -15.28
C SER A 243 -19.64 -10.13 -15.31
N LEU A 244 -18.73 -9.96 -16.28
CA LEU A 244 -17.51 -10.74 -16.51
C LEU A 244 -16.26 -10.10 -15.88
N ILE A 245 -16.36 -8.87 -15.38
CA ILE A 245 -15.23 -8.15 -14.80
C ILE A 245 -15.05 -8.62 -13.36
N TYR A 246 -13.94 -9.31 -13.13
CA TYR A 246 -13.44 -9.61 -11.79
C TYR A 246 -12.27 -8.70 -11.50
N PHE A 247 -12.42 -7.86 -10.48
CA PHE A 247 -11.34 -6.99 -10.06
C PHE A 247 -10.40 -7.71 -9.10
N ASP A 248 -9.13 -7.85 -9.50
CA ASP A 248 -8.08 -8.06 -8.51
C ASP A 248 -7.80 -6.72 -7.84
N THR A 249 -8.31 -6.53 -6.62
CA THR A 249 -8.10 -5.28 -5.87
C THR A 249 -6.64 -4.96 -5.66
N LYS A 250 -5.76 -5.96 -5.58
CA LYS A 250 -4.31 -5.72 -5.54
C LYS A 250 -3.75 -5.20 -6.86
N GLY A 251 -4.39 -5.53 -7.99
CA GLY A 251 -4.02 -5.05 -9.31
C GLY A 251 -4.54 -3.64 -9.62
N ILE A 252 -5.64 -3.22 -8.98
CA ILE A 252 -6.36 -1.97 -9.33
C ILE A 252 -6.21 -0.88 -8.27
N MET A 253 -6.15 -1.28 -7.00
CA MET A 253 -5.82 -0.40 -5.89
C MET A 253 -4.64 -0.98 -5.10
N PRO A 254 -3.43 -0.98 -5.70
CA PRO A 254 -2.23 -1.51 -5.04
C PRO A 254 -1.79 -0.66 -3.84
N PHE A 255 -2.36 0.54 -3.67
CA PHE A 255 -1.97 1.50 -2.66
C PHE A 255 -2.80 1.37 -1.39
N LYS A 256 -2.13 1.32 -0.23
CA LYS A 256 -2.78 1.44 1.07
C LYS A 256 -3.22 2.88 1.34
N ARG A 257 -4.25 3.04 2.18
CA ARG A 257 -4.78 4.36 2.61
C ARG A 257 -3.69 5.33 3.04
N TRP A 258 -2.81 4.85 3.92
CA TRP A 258 -1.77 5.66 4.53
C TRP A 258 -0.82 6.26 3.50
N PHE A 259 -0.56 5.54 2.40
CA PHE A 259 0.27 6.06 1.31
C PHE A 259 -0.39 7.22 0.57
N LEU A 260 -1.66 7.07 0.20
CA LEU A 260 -2.42 8.13 -0.49
C LEU A 260 -2.57 9.37 0.41
N ILE A 261 -2.88 9.16 1.69
CA ILE A 261 -2.96 10.23 2.68
C ILE A 261 -1.58 10.89 2.91
N TRP A 262 -0.49 10.12 2.89
CA TRP A 262 0.86 10.67 2.97
C TRP A 262 1.20 11.57 1.78
N ILE A 263 0.85 11.15 0.55
CA ILE A 263 1.03 11.98 -0.65
C ILE A 263 0.30 13.32 -0.46
N LEU A 264 -0.96 13.29 -0.03
CA LEU A 264 -1.75 14.49 0.23
C LEU A 264 -1.13 15.42 1.28
N LYS A 265 -0.54 14.88 2.35
CA LYS A 265 0.13 15.66 3.40
C LYS A 265 1.47 16.25 2.95
N ARG A 266 2.21 15.52 2.11
CA ARG A 266 3.62 15.82 1.83
C ARG A 266 3.81 16.64 0.55
N PHE A 267 2.88 16.55 -0.38
CA PHE A 267 2.94 17.23 -1.67
C PHE A 267 1.92 18.36 -1.75
N ASP A 268 2.18 19.34 -2.63
CA ASP A 268 1.25 20.44 -2.86
C ASP A 268 -0.03 19.91 -3.52
N VAL A 269 -1.18 20.48 -3.16
CA VAL A 269 -2.50 20.05 -3.68
C VAL A 269 -2.61 20.19 -5.19
N SER A 270 -1.86 21.10 -5.81
CA SER A 270 -1.79 21.30 -7.27
C SER A 270 -0.70 20.47 -7.95
N SER A 271 0.07 19.68 -7.20
CA SER A 271 1.14 18.86 -7.77
C SER A 271 0.60 17.69 -8.59
N VAL A 272 1.35 17.32 -9.64
CA VAL A 272 0.97 16.25 -10.58
C VAL A 272 0.66 14.94 -9.85
N ILE A 273 1.46 14.55 -8.85
CA ILE A 273 1.24 13.32 -8.08
C ILE A 273 -0.08 13.34 -7.29
N VAL A 274 -0.45 14.48 -6.69
CA VAL A 274 -1.71 14.61 -5.94
C VAL A 274 -2.90 14.56 -6.91
N CYS A 275 -2.83 15.29 -8.02
CA CYS A 275 -3.87 15.26 -9.04
C CYS A 275 -4.04 13.86 -9.65
N CYS A 276 -2.93 13.15 -9.92
CA CYS A 276 -2.95 11.79 -10.45
C CYS A 276 -3.54 10.77 -9.44
N CYS A 277 -3.20 10.89 -8.15
CA CYS A 277 -3.88 10.12 -7.10
C CYS A 277 -5.39 10.40 -7.09
N PHE A 278 -5.76 11.67 -7.21
CA PHE A 278 -7.14 12.08 -7.16
C PHE A 278 -7.92 11.52 -8.35
N ASP A 279 -7.40 11.60 -9.58
CA ASP A 279 -8.04 11.00 -10.77
C ASP A 279 -8.27 9.49 -10.58
N LEU A 280 -7.27 8.76 -10.06
CA LEU A 280 -7.44 7.34 -9.71
C LEU A 280 -8.57 7.12 -8.70
N ILE A 281 -8.60 7.90 -7.62
CA ILE A 281 -9.61 7.78 -6.55
C ILE A 281 -11.02 8.11 -7.08
N VAL A 282 -11.18 9.15 -7.89
CA VAL A 282 -12.48 9.53 -8.47
C VAL A 282 -12.97 8.44 -9.42
N ARG A 283 -12.12 7.90 -10.30
CA ARG A 283 -12.51 6.79 -11.20
C ARG A 283 -12.91 5.54 -10.44
N LEU A 284 -12.17 5.17 -9.39
CA LEU A 284 -12.54 4.05 -8.53
C LEU A 284 -13.89 4.27 -7.85
N ARG A 285 -14.16 5.50 -7.39
CA ARG A 285 -15.45 5.85 -6.78
C ARG A 285 -16.61 5.78 -7.77
N VAL A 286 -16.39 6.24 -9.01
CA VAL A 286 -17.38 6.11 -10.09
C VAL A 286 -17.66 4.64 -10.42
N ILE A 287 -16.64 3.79 -10.45
CA ILE A 287 -16.84 2.34 -10.63
C ILE A 287 -17.69 1.75 -9.50
N VAL A 288 -17.42 2.10 -8.24
CA VAL A 288 -18.25 1.67 -7.11
C VAL A 288 -19.71 2.11 -7.30
N SER A 289 -19.95 3.35 -7.72
CA SER A 289 -21.30 3.87 -8.00
C SER A 289 -22.00 3.08 -9.13
N ILE A 290 -21.31 2.81 -10.24
CA ILE A 290 -21.86 2.06 -11.38
C ILE A 290 -22.29 0.64 -10.96
N PHE A 291 -21.46 -0.06 -10.20
CA PHE A 291 -21.77 -1.41 -9.74
C PHE A 291 -22.96 -1.44 -8.77
N ARG A 292 -23.05 -0.47 -7.86
CA ARG A 292 -24.21 -0.30 -6.97
C ARG A 292 -25.51 -0.10 -7.73
N ALA A 293 -25.46 0.69 -8.80
CA ALA A 293 -26.64 0.97 -9.61
C ALA A 293 -27.10 -0.23 -10.46
N ILE A 294 -26.16 -1.02 -11.00
CA ILE A 294 -26.45 -2.10 -11.96
C ILE A 294 -26.78 -3.43 -11.27
N ASP A 295 -25.94 -3.88 -10.33
CA ASP A 295 -26.04 -5.24 -9.77
C ASP A 295 -26.94 -5.29 -8.52
N ARG A 296 -27.36 -4.12 -8.01
CA ARG A 296 -27.98 -3.96 -6.67
C ARG A 296 -27.15 -4.59 -5.55
N SER A 297 -25.89 -4.92 -5.83
CA SER A 297 -24.87 -5.31 -4.89
C SER A 297 -24.18 -4.05 -4.40
N ASP A 298 -24.02 -3.91 -3.09
CA ASP A 298 -23.34 -2.75 -2.51
C ASP A 298 -21.84 -2.68 -2.86
N ILE A 299 -21.27 -3.77 -3.39
CA ILE A 299 -19.84 -4.00 -3.56
C ILE A 299 -19.54 -4.58 -4.97
N PRO A 300 -18.61 -3.98 -5.74
CA PRO A 300 -18.12 -4.56 -7.00
C PRO A 300 -17.52 -5.96 -6.83
N LYS A 301 -17.62 -6.81 -7.86
CA LYS A 301 -17.02 -8.16 -7.81
C LYS A 301 -15.51 -8.10 -7.62
N GLY A 302 -15.01 -8.77 -6.58
CA GLY A 302 -13.59 -8.79 -6.22
C GLY A 302 -13.21 -7.74 -5.16
N PHE A 303 -14.09 -6.77 -4.87
CA PHE A 303 -13.90 -5.83 -3.78
C PHE A 303 -14.38 -6.41 -2.45
N THR A 304 -13.77 -5.95 -1.37
CA THR A 304 -14.26 -6.11 0.01
C THR A 304 -14.93 -4.83 0.48
N ASN A 305 -15.66 -4.89 1.61
CA ASN A 305 -16.17 -3.67 2.27
C ASN A 305 -15.04 -2.72 2.64
N ASP A 306 -13.90 -3.26 3.10
CA ASP A 306 -12.73 -2.46 3.46
C ASP A 306 -12.17 -1.69 2.25
N ASP A 307 -12.23 -2.26 1.05
CA ASP A 307 -11.79 -1.59 -0.19
C ASP A 307 -12.73 -0.43 -0.56
N VAL A 308 -14.04 -0.62 -0.41
CA VAL A 308 -15.04 0.43 -0.65
C VAL A 308 -14.88 1.56 0.37
N ASP A 309 -14.75 1.22 1.65
CA ASP A 309 -14.51 2.19 2.73
C ASP A 309 -13.20 2.94 2.53
N LEU A 310 -12.16 2.25 2.07
CA LEU A 310 -10.87 2.85 1.72
C LEU A 310 -11.04 3.92 0.65
N ILE A 311 -11.75 3.62 -0.45
CA ILE A 311 -11.97 4.56 -1.56
C ILE A 311 -12.77 5.77 -1.07
N MET A 312 -13.90 5.54 -0.40
CA MET A 312 -14.79 6.62 0.07
C MET A 312 -14.09 7.55 1.07
N ASN A 313 -13.38 6.97 2.05
CA ASN A 313 -12.66 7.75 3.04
C ASN A 313 -11.48 8.52 2.45
N THR A 314 -10.78 7.95 1.47
CA THR A 314 -9.65 8.62 0.81
C THR A 314 -10.16 9.74 -0.10
N TYR A 315 -11.24 9.52 -0.83
CA TYR A 315 -11.91 10.56 -1.62
C TYR A 315 -12.28 11.77 -0.75
N ASN A 316 -12.98 11.53 0.36
CA ASN A 316 -13.43 12.60 1.26
C ASN A 316 -12.23 13.38 1.83
N ALA A 317 -11.12 12.69 2.13
CA ALA A 317 -9.91 13.34 2.60
C ALA A 317 -9.32 14.28 1.53
N TYR A 318 -9.26 13.86 0.27
CA TYR A 318 -8.73 14.69 -0.82
C TYR A 318 -9.60 15.94 -1.08
N ILE A 319 -10.92 15.78 -1.17
CA ILE A 319 -11.85 16.91 -1.30
C ILE A 319 -11.72 17.89 -0.12
N SER A 320 -11.70 17.36 1.10
CA SER A 320 -11.59 18.20 2.31
C SER A 320 -10.26 18.97 2.41
N ASN A 321 -9.22 18.52 1.69
CA ASN A 321 -7.94 19.23 1.60
C ASN A 321 -7.86 20.16 0.37
N GLY A 322 -8.97 20.39 -0.34
CA GLY A 322 -9.04 21.34 -1.45
C GLY A 322 -8.40 20.82 -2.75
N VAL A 323 -8.34 19.50 -2.94
CA VAL A 323 -7.94 18.95 -4.24
C VAL A 323 -9.11 19.11 -5.21
N HIS A 324 -8.88 19.85 -6.29
CA HIS A 324 -9.92 20.20 -7.25
C HIS A 324 -10.09 19.13 -8.32
N PHE A 325 -11.30 19.04 -8.86
CA PHE A 325 -11.55 18.31 -10.09
C PHE A 325 -10.94 19.03 -11.30
N ASP A 326 -10.66 18.28 -12.37
CA ASP A 326 -10.35 18.82 -13.68
C ASP A 326 -11.50 18.59 -14.67
N GLU A 327 -11.37 19.16 -15.87
CA GLU A 327 -12.35 19.03 -16.95
C GLU A 327 -12.53 17.60 -17.45
N THR A 328 -11.49 16.77 -17.36
CA THR A 328 -11.51 15.40 -17.85
C THR A 328 -12.38 14.50 -16.97
N HIS A 329 -12.51 14.85 -15.69
CA HIS A 329 -13.38 14.14 -14.76
C HIS A 329 -14.84 14.13 -15.22
N LEU A 330 -15.31 15.21 -15.84
CA LEU A 330 -16.68 15.30 -16.34
C LEU A 330 -17.04 14.15 -17.30
N ASN A 331 -16.07 13.65 -18.07
CA ASN A 331 -16.28 12.61 -19.06
C ASN A 331 -16.81 11.30 -18.47
N PHE A 332 -16.44 11.00 -17.22
CA PHE A 332 -16.84 9.77 -16.52
C PHE A 332 -17.72 10.05 -15.30
N LEU A 333 -17.84 11.29 -14.83
CA LEU A 333 -18.86 11.66 -13.84
C LEU A 333 -20.29 11.51 -14.37
N LYS A 334 -20.48 11.67 -15.68
CA LYS A 334 -21.80 11.57 -16.33
C LYS A 334 -22.47 10.19 -16.22
N ILE A 335 -21.70 9.15 -15.89
CA ILE A 335 -22.19 7.77 -15.72
C ILE A 335 -22.40 7.40 -14.24
N CYS A 336 -22.17 8.34 -13.33
CA CYS A 336 -22.40 8.20 -11.89
C CYS A 336 -23.86 8.54 -11.51
N ASP A 337 -24.45 7.77 -10.59
CA ASP A 337 -25.80 8.02 -10.03
C ASP A 337 -25.74 8.53 -8.57
N GLU A 338 -24.53 8.65 -8.01
CA GLU A 338 -24.33 9.13 -6.64
C GLU A 338 -24.26 10.67 -6.60
N ASN A 339 -25.22 11.28 -5.89
CA ASN A 339 -25.36 12.74 -5.78
C ASN A 339 -24.16 13.40 -5.11
N ASP A 340 -23.63 12.81 -4.05
CA ASP A 340 -22.55 13.39 -3.25
C ASP A 340 -21.27 13.64 -4.07
N LEU A 341 -21.03 12.79 -5.07
CA LEU A 341 -19.91 12.89 -6.00
C LEU A 341 -20.12 14.03 -7.01
N LEU A 342 -21.36 14.19 -7.49
CA LEU A 342 -21.77 15.28 -8.39
C LEU A 342 -21.81 16.63 -7.66
N ASP A 343 -22.34 16.66 -6.45
CA ASP A 343 -22.41 17.83 -5.58
C ASP A 343 -20.98 18.33 -5.29
N SER A 344 -20.07 17.42 -4.91
CA SER A 344 -18.66 17.76 -4.70
C SER A 344 -17.99 18.26 -5.99
N PHE A 345 -18.32 17.71 -7.16
CA PHE A 345 -17.80 18.24 -8.42
C PHE A 345 -18.28 19.68 -8.63
N PHE A 346 -19.57 19.95 -8.49
CA PHE A 346 -20.09 21.30 -8.70
C PHE A 346 -19.59 22.31 -7.66
N ASP A 347 -19.53 21.93 -6.38
CA ASP A 347 -19.06 22.79 -5.30
C ASP A 347 -17.58 23.17 -5.43
N PHE A 348 -16.73 22.28 -5.94
CA PHE A 348 -15.28 22.52 -6.00
C PHE A 348 -14.75 22.89 -7.39
N PHE A 349 -15.41 22.46 -8.47
CA PHE A 349 -15.00 22.74 -9.85
C PHE A 349 -15.58 24.04 -10.37
N LEU A 350 -16.91 24.21 -10.32
CA LEU A 350 -17.55 25.42 -10.87
C LEU A 350 -17.09 26.65 -10.11
N PHE A 351 -17.08 26.62 -8.78
CA PHE A 351 -16.65 27.76 -7.97
C PHE A 351 -15.16 28.08 -8.15
N GLY A 352 -14.29 27.09 -8.32
CA GLY A 352 -12.86 27.30 -8.59
C GLY A 352 -12.57 27.92 -9.96
N ILE A 353 -13.42 27.68 -10.96
CA ILE A 353 -13.36 28.36 -12.26
C ILE A 353 -13.73 29.85 -12.14
N PHE A 354 -14.67 30.19 -11.26
CA PHE A 354 -15.10 31.58 -11.05
C PHE A 354 -14.13 32.41 -10.20
N GLU A 355 -13.37 31.81 -9.27
CA GLU A 355 -12.39 32.54 -8.43
C GLU A 355 -11.07 32.90 -9.14
N LYS A 356 -10.62 32.12 -10.13
CA LYS A 356 -9.30 32.32 -10.77
C LYS A 356 -9.27 33.39 -11.87
N ASN A 357 -10.42 33.92 -12.27
CA ASN A 357 -10.54 34.85 -13.39
C ASN A 357 -11.06 36.21 -12.91
N ASP A 358 -10.15 37.09 -12.46
CA ASP A 358 -10.45 38.53 -12.29
C ASP A 358 -10.76 39.21 -13.65
N ASP A 359 -10.25 38.62 -14.75
CA ASP A 359 -10.68 38.93 -16.11
C ASP A 359 -11.71 37.87 -16.54
N ILE A 360 -12.99 38.25 -16.52
CA ILE A 360 -14.12 37.43 -16.95
C ILE A 360 -13.95 37.07 -18.44
N ILE A 361 -13.26 35.97 -18.72
CA ILE A 361 -13.35 35.26 -19.98
C ILE A 361 -14.41 34.16 -19.74
N PRO A 362 -15.61 34.27 -20.34
CA PRO A 362 -16.62 33.24 -20.22
C PRO A 362 -16.10 31.94 -20.84
N ILE A 363 -16.01 30.89 -20.02
CA ILE A 363 -15.71 29.55 -20.49
C ILE A 363 -17.02 28.92 -20.98
N GLU A 364 -17.13 28.59 -22.27
CA GLU A 364 -18.26 27.82 -22.79
C GLU A 364 -18.07 26.32 -22.55
N TYR A 365 -18.78 25.78 -21.58
CA TYR A 365 -19.26 24.42 -21.59
C TYR A 365 -20.54 24.30 -22.40
N ASP A 366 -20.45 23.73 -23.60
CA ASP A 366 -21.62 23.34 -24.37
C ASP A 366 -22.32 22.13 -23.70
N LEU A 367 -23.37 22.40 -22.92
CA LEU A 367 -24.24 21.38 -22.31
C LEU A 367 -25.02 20.57 -23.36
N THR A 368 -24.93 20.89 -24.65
CA THR A 368 -25.47 20.06 -25.74
C THR A 368 -24.58 18.82 -26.00
N TYR A 369 -23.29 18.86 -25.62
CA TYR A 369 -22.40 17.68 -25.52
C TYR A 369 -22.54 16.93 -24.19
N PHE A 370 -23.35 17.42 -23.25
CA PHE A 370 -23.93 16.65 -22.14
C PHE A 370 -24.99 15.65 -22.64
N SER A 371 -24.88 15.21 -23.89
CA SER A 371 -25.50 14.00 -24.36
C SER A 371 -24.64 12.84 -23.87
N ILE A 372 -25.16 12.08 -22.90
CA ILE A 372 -24.72 10.71 -22.68
C ILE A 372 -24.88 10.01 -24.04
N LYS A 373 -23.79 9.86 -24.80
CA LYS A 373 -23.75 8.97 -25.96
C LYS A 373 -23.79 7.55 -25.39
N ILE A 374 -25.02 7.08 -25.20
CA ILE A 374 -25.32 5.68 -24.94
C ILE A 374 -24.89 4.93 -26.21
N ASN A 375 -23.66 4.41 -26.24
CA ASN A 375 -23.38 3.28 -27.12
C ASN A 375 -24.33 2.17 -26.67
N LYS A 376 -25.21 1.76 -27.58
CA LYS A 376 -26.34 0.84 -27.40
C LYS A 376 -26.03 -0.30 -26.42
N VAL A 377 -26.31 -0.10 -25.13
CA VAL A 377 -26.53 -1.18 -24.19
C VAL A 377 -28.04 -1.48 -24.22
N PRO A 378 -28.47 -2.75 -24.32
CA PRO A 378 -29.89 -3.07 -24.45
C PRO A 378 -30.66 -2.52 -23.25
N LEU A 379 -31.66 -1.67 -23.55
CA LEU A 379 -32.67 -1.26 -22.59
C LEU A 379 -33.28 -2.52 -21.97
N ASN A 380 -33.09 -2.70 -20.68
CA ASN A 380 -34.18 -2.95 -19.74
C ASN A 380 -33.67 -2.73 -18.31
N SER A 381 -34.35 -1.83 -17.59
CA SER A 381 -34.31 -1.57 -16.14
C SER A 381 -33.34 -0.53 -15.53
N PHE A 382 -33.02 0.57 -16.23
CA PHE A 382 -32.57 1.81 -15.57
C PHE A 382 -33.68 2.87 -15.60
N ASP A 383 -34.12 3.35 -14.43
CA ASP A 383 -35.06 4.47 -14.32
C ASP A 383 -34.35 5.81 -14.57
N CYS A 384 -34.04 6.08 -15.83
CA CYS A 384 -33.46 7.35 -16.27
C CYS A 384 -34.39 8.57 -16.06
N VAL A 385 -35.66 8.35 -15.69
CA VAL A 385 -36.63 9.43 -15.46
C VAL A 385 -36.45 10.03 -14.07
N GLY A 386 -36.16 9.20 -13.06
CA GLY A 386 -35.80 9.63 -11.71
C GLY A 386 -34.54 10.49 -11.67
N LEU A 387 -33.48 10.05 -12.35
CA LEU A 387 -32.21 10.79 -12.52
C LEU A 387 -32.41 12.14 -13.20
N ARG A 388 -33.13 12.21 -14.33
CA ARG A 388 -33.44 13.48 -15.00
C ARG A 388 -34.21 14.43 -14.11
N LYS A 389 -35.16 13.94 -13.32
CA LYS A 389 -35.92 14.76 -12.40
C LYS A 389 -35.03 15.29 -11.28
N LYS A 390 -34.18 14.47 -10.69
CA LYS A 390 -33.22 14.84 -9.62
C LYS A 390 -32.21 15.90 -10.08
N TRP A 391 -31.64 15.72 -11.27
CA TRP A 391 -30.74 16.70 -11.90
C TRP A 391 -31.44 18.02 -12.21
N LYS A 392 -32.68 17.92 -12.72
CA LYS A 392 -33.50 19.10 -12.99
C LYS A 392 -33.90 19.79 -11.70
N ASP A 393 -34.19 19.05 -10.63
CA ASP A 393 -34.54 19.54 -9.29
C ASP A 393 -33.33 20.18 -8.58
N ILE A 394 -32.11 19.64 -8.76
CA ILE A 394 -30.86 20.24 -8.25
C ILE A 394 -30.56 21.54 -9.01
N LEU A 395 -30.57 21.51 -10.34
CA LEU A 395 -30.37 22.70 -11.17
C LEU A 395 -31.50 23.74 -10.98
N SER A 396 -32.73 23.31 -10.65
CA SER A 396 -33.83 24.22 -10.32
C SER A 396 -33.91 24.59 -8.83
N SER A 397 -33.06 24.02 -7.96
CA SER A 397 -32.88 24.47 -6.58
C SER A 397 -31.92 25.67 -6.47
N PHE A 398 -31.13 25.93 -7.51
CA PHE A 398 -30.38 27.19 -7.70
C PHE A 398 -31.25 28.35 -8.19
N ASP A 399 -32.55 28.12 -8.42
CA ASP A 399 -33.37 28.97 -9.30
C ASP A 399 -34.05 30.17 -8.60
N VAL A 400 -33.97 30.33 -7.27
CA VAL A 400 -34.53 31.54 -6.62
C VAL A 400 -33.82 31.90 -5.32
N GLY A 401 -32.89 32.84 -5.37
CA GLY A 401 -32.32 33.46 -4.17
C GLY A 401 -31.41 34.64 -4.47
N SER A 402 -31.66 35.76 -3.80
CA SER A 402 -30.72 36.89 -3.71
C SER A 402 -29.67 36.57 -2.65
N PHE A 403 -28.40 36.54 -3.05
CA PHE A 403 -27.29 36.29 -2.13
C PHE A 403 -26.57 37.60 -1.81
N PHE A 404 -26.25 37.79 -0.55
CA PHE A 404 -25.52 38.96 -0.07
C PHE A 404 -24.05 38.60 0.14
N TRP A 405 -23.17 39.34 -0.53
CA TRP A 405 -21.73 39.35 -0.23
C TRP A 405 -21.39 40.68 0.43
N GLY A 406 -21.25 40.67 1.75
CA GLY A 406 -21.09 41.91 2.52
C GLY A 406 -22.29 42.86 2.30
N ASN A 407 -22.04 44.05 1.75
CA ASN A 407 -23.07 45.05 1.46
C ASN A 407 -23.63 44.99 0.01
N TYR A 408 -23.31 43.95 -0.77
CA TYR A 408 -23.74 43.82 -2.17
C TYR A 408 -24.78 42.70 -2.33
N GLU A 409 -25.90 43.05 -2.97
CA GLU A 409 -27.00 42.13 -3.32
C GLU A 409 -26.82 41.64 -4.77
N LEU A 410 -26.68 40.32 -4.96
CA LEU A 410 -26.68 39.70 -6.29
C LEU A 410 -28.08 39.16 -6.60
N GLN A 411 -28.70 39.67 -7.67
CA GLN A 411 -30.01 39.23 -8.16
C GLN A 411 -29.88 38.19 -9.28
N THR A 412 -30.40 36.99 -9.01
CA THR A 412 -30.48 35.86 -9.95
C THR A 412 -31.68 36.01 -10.88
N ARG A 413 -31.55 36.85 -11.90
CA ARG A 413 -32.40 36.82 -13.11
C ARG A 413 -31.54 36.97 -14.36
N GLN A 414 -30.58 36.07 -14.52
CA GLN A 414 -29.94 35.83 -15.80
C GLN A 414 -29.82 34.32 -15.99
N TYR A 415 -30.33 33.86 -17.13
CA TYR A 415 -30.27 32.49 -17.61
C TYR A 415 -28.82 31.99 -17.62
N PHE A 416 -28.54 30.82 -17.05
CA PHE A 416 -27.30 30.11 -17.36
C PHE A 416 -27.43 29.48 -18.75
N ILE A 417 -27.07 30.24 -19.78
CA ILE A 417 -26.72 29.73 -21.10
C ILE A 417 -25.23 29.91 -21.22
N ILE A 418 -24.52 28.81 -21.34
CA ILE A 418 -23.11 28.83 -21.63
C ILE A 418 -22.95 28.80 -23.16
N ARG A 419 -22.51 29.92 -23.79
CA ARG A 419 -22.12 30.00 -25.23
C ARG A 419 -20.76 30.74 -25.53
N LEU A 420 -19.79 30.18 -26.31
CA LEU A 420 -18.38 30.64 -26.61
C LEU A 420 -18.27 31.17 -28.04
N SER A 421 -19.21 30.89 -28.94
CA SER A 421 -19.18 31.44 -30.31
C SER A 421 -20.35 32.37 -30.63
N ASP A 422 -21.16 32.71 -29.63
CA ASP A 422 -22.31 33.59 -29.76
C ASP A 422 -22.15 34.89 -28.97
N PHE A 423 -22.16 36.10 -29.50
CA PHE A 423 -22.05 36.62 -30.86
C PHE A 423 -21.81 38.11 -30.66
N MET A 424 -20.55 38.53 -30.69
CA MET A 424 -20.25 39.88 -31.15
C MET A 424 -20.91 40.05 -32.53
N LEU A 425 -21.96 40.87 -32.62
CA LEU A 425 -22.27 41.81 -33.72
C LEU A 425 -23.77 42.13 -33.81
N LEU A 426 -24.04 43.44 -33.73
CA LEU A 426 -25.04 44.21 -34.47
C LEU A 426 -26.50 44.34 -33.95
N ILE A 427 -26.83 45.62 -33.68
CA ILE A 427 -28.12 46.35 -33.83
C ILE A 427 -29.06 46.25 -32.62
N GLU A 428 -29.46 47.34 -31.95
CA GLU A 428 -29.71 48.73 -32.38
C GLU A 428 -29.24 49.77 -31.34
#